data_AF-A0A820XJ63-F1
#
_entry.id   AF-A0A820XJ63-F1
#
_cell.length_a   1.000
_cell.length_b   1.000
_cell.length_c   1.000
_cell.angle_alpha   90.00
_cell.angle_beta   90.00
_cell.angle_gamma   90.00
#
_symmetry.space_group_name_H-M   'P 1'
#
loop_
_entity.id
_entity.type
_entity.pdbx_description
1 polymer ?
#
loop_
_entity_poly.entity_id
_entity_poly.type
_entity_poly.pdbx_seq_one_letter_code
_entity_poly.pdbx_strand_id
1 'polypeptide(L)'
;MLKSDEILQKLEPDSKDVFVEGLIDTYTNRPDEMKNVCLANFASLYNVSKKKTDNAQITENSDDEDVIDNEIDEKTIALKMKNGKGWIKNRKKKKIIRYRNFKLHQDPENYYREQLMLFLPWINEEENLININHEETFELYKDLIQQKRSEYVHREANEFEQAFEDHTERENENDIDDKNIEYDEDKNEFLIYEIGNNEGDIFVQMGINTRTEKIEHFNVPKIIPDTKYQRMMRSLNYSQRKYT
;
A
#
# COMPACT_ATOMS: atom_id res chain seq x y z
N MET A 1 -10.24 -13.90 14.95
CA MET A 1 -9.96 -15.23 15.56
C MET A 1 -11.20 -15.72 16.29
N LEU A 2 -11.42 -17.02 16.40
CA LEU A 2 -12.52 -17.56 17.20
C LEU A 2 -12.16 -17.49 18.69
N LYS A 3 -13.16 -17.32 19.57
CA LYS A 3 -12.96 -17.50 21.01
C LYS A 3 -12.56 -18.95 21.31
N SER A 4 -11.90 -19.18 22.44
CA SER A 4 -11.54 -20.54 22.86
C SER A 4 -12.77 -21.37 23.20
N ASP A 5 -12.67 -22.68 23.03
CA ASP A 5 -13.75 -23.63 23.31
C ASP A 5 -14.30 -23.48 24.73
N GLU A 6 -13.42 -23.23 25.71
CA GLU A 6 -13.81 -22.98 27.10
C GLU A 6 -14.72 -21.76 27.29
N ILE A 7 -14.54 -20.71 26.46
CA ILE A 7 -15.36 -19.51 26.50
C ILE A 7 -16.66 -19.76 25.74
N LEU A 8 -16.58 -20.44 24.59
CA LEU A 8 -17.76 -20.75 23.77
C LEU A 8 -18.75 -21.66 24.52
N GLN A 9 -18.28 -22.65 25.28
CA GLN A 9 -19.15 -23.53 26.09
C GLN A 9 -19.86 -22.80 27.23
N LYS A 10 -19.35 -21.65 27.67
CA LYS A 10 -19.96 -20.82 28.71
C LYS A 10 -20.90 -19.75 28.15
N LEU A 11 -20.93 -19.56 26.83
CA LEU A 11 -21.88 -18.65 26.19
C LEU A 11 -23.28 -19.27 26.18
N GLU A 12 -24.28 -18.40 26.12
CA GLU A 12 -25.64 -18.84 25.90
C GLU A 12 -25.79 -19.55 24.55
N PRO A 13 -26.67 -20.55 24.43
CA PRO A 13 -26.85 -21.31 23.20
C PRO A 13 -27.15 -20.45 21.96
N ASP A 14 -27.79 -19.31 22.15
CA ASP A 14 -28.21 -18.38 21.08
C ASP A 14 -27.23 -17.22 20.86
N SER A 15 -26.09 -17.20 21.57
CA SER A 15 -25.10 -16.12 21.46
C SER A 15 -24.36 -16.18 20.12
N LYS A 16 -24.38 -15.07 19.39
CA LYS A 16 -23.63 -14.90 18.11
C LYS A 16 -22.22 -14.35 18.31
N ASP A 17 -21.84 -14.04 19.55
CA ASP A 17 -20.55 -13.44 19.88
C ASP A 17 -19.45 -14.52 20.00
N VAL A 18 -19.12 -15.14 18.87
CA VAL A 18 -18.17 -16.26 18.78
C VAL A 18 -16.74 -15.81 18.44
N PHE A 19 -16.57 -14.56 18.00
CA PHE A 19 -15.29 -14.01 17.56
C PHE A 19 -14.58 -13.22 18.66
N VAL A 20 -13.25 -13.22 18.62
CA VAL A 20 -12.42 -12.36 19.47
C VAL A 20 -12.46 -10.94 18.90
N GLU A 21 -12.59 -9.96 19.79
CA GLU A 21 -12.49 -8.52 19.49
C GLU A 21 -11.25 -8.23 18.62
N GLY A 22 -11.48 -7.57 17.50
CA GLY A 22 -10.45 -7.16 16.54
C GLY A 22 -9.82 -5.81 16.86
N LEU A 23 -8.91 -5.35 15.99
CA LEU A 23 -8.23 -4.06 16.13
C LEU A 23 -9.24 -2.89 16.21
N ILE A 24 -10.26 -2.91 15.35
CA ILE A 24 -11.31 -1.89 15.32
C ILE A 24 -12.11 -1.89 16.62
N ASP A 25 -12.55 -3.05 17.09
CA ASP A 25 -13.29 -3.19 18.36
C ASP A 25 -12.46 -2.67 19.54
N THR A 26 -11.15 -2.92 19.55
CA THR A 26 -10.27 -2.40 20.60
C THR A 26 -10.08 -0.89 20.51
N TYR A 27 -10.06 -0.33 19.30
CA TYR A 27 -9.90 1.10 19.06
C TYR A 27 -11.14 1.91 19.47
N THR A 28 -12.35 1.40 19.20
CA THR A 28 -13.61 2.05 19.61
C THR A 28 -13.77 2.04 21.13
N ASN A 29 -13.27 1.00 21.80
CA ASN A 29 -13.25 0.86 23.25
C ASN A 29 -12.06 1.56 23.97
N ARG A 30 -11.31 2.41 23.26
CA ARG A 30 -10.19 3.14 23.86
C ARG A 30 -10.67 4.15 24.93
N PRO A 31 -9.84 4.42 25.97
CA PRO A 31 -10.11 5.41 27.00
C PRO A 31 -10.35 6.82 26.43
N ASP A 32 -11.08 7.66 27.16
CA ASP A 32 -11.38 9.04 26.74
C ASP A 32 -10.12 9.91 26.65
N GLU A 33 -9.10 9.59 27.44
CA GLU A 33 -7.77 10.20 27.39
C GLU A 33 -7.10 10.03 26.01
N MET A 34 -7.52 9.02 25.23
CA MET A 34 -7.01 8.70 23.89
C MET A 34 -7.98 9.10 22.76
N LYS A 35 -8.97 9.96 23.02
CA LYS A 35 -9.97 10.35 22.01
C LYS A 35 -9.34 10.94 20.75
N ASN A 36 -8.25 11.69 20.90
CA ASN A 36 -7.55 12.38 19.80
C ASN A 36 -6.56 11.48 19.03
N VAL A 37 -6.43 10.21 19.40
CA VAL A 37 -5.54 9.27 18.71
C VAL A 37 -6.29 8.65 17.51
N CYS A 38 -5.74 8.78 16.30
CA CYS A 38 -6.28 8.12 15.10
C CYS A 38 -5.97 6.62 15.08
N LEU A 39 -6.68 5.87 14.23
CA LEU A 39 -6.54 4.41 14.15
C LEU A 39 -5.10 4.00 13.77
N ALA A 40 -4.46 4.72 12.83
CA ALA A 40 -3.08 4.44 12.43
C ALA A 40 -2.11 4.59 13.61
N ASN A 41 -2.24 5.66 14.41
CA ASN A 41 -1.43 5.81 15.62
C ASN A 41 -1.72 4.72 16.65
N PHE A 42 -2.99 4.37 16.84
CA PHE A 42 -3.37 3.32 17.77
C PHE A 42 -2.75 1.97 17.39
N ALA A 43 -2.85 1.59 16.11
CA ALA A 43 -2.36 0.32 15.59
C ALA A 43 -0.83 0.23 15.55
N SER A 44 -0.13 1.35 15.35
CA SER A 44 1.34 1.36 15.26
C SER A 44 2.02 1.45 16.61
N LEU A 45 1.49 2.27 17.54
CA LEU A 45 2.16 2.66 18.78
C LEU A 45 1.70 1.86 20.00
N TYR A 46 0.55 1.20 19.95
CA TYR A 46 -0.05 0.60 21.14
C TYR A 46 -0.25 -0.91 21.02
N ASN A 47 -0.20 -1.59 22.17
CA ASN A 47 -0.55 -2.99 22.31
C ASN A 47 -1.70 -3.11 23.32
N VAL A 48 -2.63 -4.02 23.04
CA VAL A 48 -3.76 -4.35 23.92
C VAL A 48 -3.52 -5.70 24.59
N SER A 49 -3.71 -5.77 25.91
CA SER A 49 -3.61 -7.01 26.68
C SER A 49 -4.80 -7.20 27.62
N LYS A 50 -5.31 -8.43 27.74
CA LYS A 50 -6.41 -8.76 28.67
C LYS A 50 -5.98 -8.66 30.14
N LYS A 51 -4.69 -8.90 30.41
CA LYS A 51 -4.11 -8.82 31.75
C LYS A 51 -3.40 -7.48 31.93
N LYS A 52 -3.47 -6.94 33.15
CA LYS A 52 -2.61 -5.83 33.55
C LYS A 52 -1.20 -6.40 33.74
N THR A 53 -0.30 -6.14 32.80
CA THR A 53 1.10 -6.53 32.96
C THR A 53 1.80 -5.43 33.74
N ASP A 54 1.85 -5.55 35.06
CA ASP A 54 2.79 -4.80 35.90
C ASP A 54 4.16 -5.50 35.75
N ASN A 55 4.84 -5.23 34.63
CA ASN A 55 6.12 -5.82 34.18
C ASN A 55 6.14 -7.32 33.83
N ALA A 56 6.81 -7.59 32.69
CA ALA A 56 7.37 -8.87 32.25
C ALA A 56 6.52 -10.15 32.46
N GLN A 57 5.63 -10.42 31.51
CA GLN A 57 5.43 -11.78 30.95
C GLN A 57 4.51 -11.65 29.74
N ILE A 58 5.13 -11.57 28.57
CA ILE A 58 4.45 -11.70 27.28
C ILE A 58 3.97 -13.15 27.23
N THR A 59 2.65 -13.34 27.11
CA THR A 59 2.08 -14.66 26.85
C THR A 59 2.24 -14.97 25.37
N GLU A 60 2.74 -16.17 25.10
CA GLU A 60 3.29 -16.75 23.86
C GLU A 60 2.31 -16.83 22.69
N ASN A 61 1.76 -15.71 22.23
CA ASN A 61 1.01 -15.63 20.96
C ASN A 61 1.35 -14.37 20.15
N SER A 62 2.52 -13.79 20.39
CA SER A 62 3.08 -12.70 19.59
C SER A 62 4.47 -13.14 19.16
N ASP A 63 4.72 -13.19 17.85
CA ASP A 63 6.05 -13.44 17.24
C ASP A 63 7.12 -12.39 17.61
N ASP A 64 6.88 -11.58 18.65
CA ASP A 64 7.80 -10.56 19.13
C ASP A 64 8.64 -11.18 20.26
N GLU A 65 9.78 -11.80 19.91
CA GLU A 65 10.88 -12.01 20.86
C GLU A 65 11.49 -10.63 21.19
N ASP A 66 10.91 -9.96 22.18
CA ASP A 66 11.53 -8.80 22.80
C ASP A 66 12.75 -9.29 23.62
N VAL A 67 13.95 -9.18 23.02
CA VAL A 67 15.22 -9.29 23.75
C VAL A 67 15.20 -8.27 24.88
N ILE A 68 15.23 -8.77 26.11
CA ILE A 68 15.19 -7.98 27.33
C ILE A 68 16.52 -7.25 27.47
N ASP A 69 16.59 -6.01 26.97
CA ASP A 69 17.63 -5.08 27.38
C ASP A 69 17.10 -4.28 28.58
N ASN A 70 17.71 -4.55 29.73
CA ASN A 70 17.37 -3.97 31.02
C ASN A 70 17.98 -2.57 31.14
N GLU A 71 17.43 -1.60 30.42
CA GLU A 71 17.55 -0.20 30.80
C GLU A 71 16.16 0.34 31.16
N ILE A 72 16.07 0.72 32.43
CA ILE A 72 14.91 1.33 33.07
C ILE A 72 14.70 2.68 32.39
N ASP A 73 13.57 2.89 31.72
CA ASP A 73 13.04 4.24 31.55
C ASP A 73 11.52 4.27 31.27
N GLU A 74 10.88 5.20 31.98
CA GLU A 74 9.47 5.55 32.03
C GLU A 74 8.47 4.41 32.32
N LYS A 75 7.83 4.47 33.50
CA LYS A 75 6.60 3.72 33.82
C LYS A 75 5.67 3.77 32.61
N THR A 76 5.60 2.70 31.85
CA THR A 76 4.65 2.59 30.74
C THR A 76 3.27 2.53 31.38
N ILE A 77 2.57 3.66 31.45
CA ILE A 77 1.26 3.75 32.10
C ILE A 77 0.30 2.89 31.27
N ALA A 78 -0.07 1.73 31.82
CA ALA A 78 -1.10 0.89 31.24
C ALA A 78 -2.46 1.56 31.48
N LEU A 79 -3.14 1.96 30.40
CA LEU A 79 -4.47 2.56 30.44
C LEU A 79 -5.55 1.47 30.36
N LYS A 80 -6.62 1.59 31.14
CA LYS A 80 -7.72 0.60 31.14
C LYS A 80 -8.74 0.92 30.05
N MET A 81 -9.11 -0.06 29.24
CA MET A 81 -10.14 0.11 28.20
C MET A 81 -11.52 0.42 28.79
N LYS A 82 -12.37 1.10 28.02
CA LYS A 82 -13.74 1.49 28.44
C LYS A 82 -14.62 0.30 28.80
N ASN A 83 -14.51 -0.79 28.04
CA ASN A 83 -15.23 -2.03 28.31
C ASN A 83 -14.68 -2.78 29.54
N GLY A 84 -13.57 -2.34 30.12
CA GLY A 84 -12.91 -2.97 31.27
C GLY A 84 -12.27 -4.33 30.99
N LYS A 85 -12.24 -4.80 29.73
CA LYS A 85 -11.76 -6.13 29.34
C LYS A 85 -10.27 -6.18 28.98
N GLY A 86 -9.57 -5.05 29.04
CA GLY A 86 -8.17 -4.99 28.67
C GLY A 86 -7.46 -3.71 29.08
N TRP A 87 -6.16 -3.71 28.81
CA TRP A 87 -5.21 -2.66 29.10
C TRP A 87 -4.45 -2.29 27.82
N ILE A 88 -4.21 -1.02 27.63
CA ILE A 88 -3.48 -0.45 26.50
C ILE A 88 -2.12 0.02 27.01
N LYS A 89 -1.05 -0.39 26.34
CA LYS A 89 0.33 0.02 26.64
C LYS A 89 1.03 0.53 25.40
N ASN A 90 1.93 1.50 25.57
CA ASN A 90 2.81 1.96 24.50
C ASN A 90 3.81 0.86 24.11
N ARG A 91 4.17 0.82 22.83
CA ARG A 91 5.24 0.00 22.28
C ARG A 91 6.56 0.78 22.28
N LYS A 92 7.67 0.07 22.47
CA LYS A 92 9.02 0.64 22.26
C LYS A 92 9.31 0.88 20.76
N LYS A 93 8.84 -0.03 19.90
CA LYS A 93 9.01 0.03 18.43
C LYS A 93 7.64 0.12 17.74
N LYS A 94 7.49 1.08 16.82
CA LYS A 94 6.28 1.24 16.00
C LYS A 94 6.08 0.04 15.07
N LYS A 95 4.85 -0.44 14.94
CA LYS A 95 4.48 -1.44 13.92
C LYS A 95 4.33 -0.78 12.55
N ILE A 96 4.72 -1.52 11.51
CA ILE A 96 4.38 -1.20 10.12
C ILE A 96 2.91 -1.56 9.92
N ILE A 97 2.13 -0.60 9.43
CA ILE A 97 0.72 -0.81 9.11
C ILE A 97 0.61 -1.09 7.61
N ARG A 98 -0.14 -2.15 7.27
CA ARG A 98 -0.51 -2.46 5.90
C ARG A 98 -2.01 -2.22 5.75
N TYR A 99 -2.40 -1.56 4.69
CA TYR A 99 -3.77 -1.24 4.34
C TYR A 99 -3.95 -1.35 2.82
N ARG A 100 -5.17 -1.25 2.32
CA ARG A 100 -5.45 -1.54 0.90
C ARG A 100 -4.84 -0.47 0.01
N ASN A 101 -4.83 0.78 0.46
CA ASN A 101 -4.31 1.94 -0.24
C ASN A 101 -5.01 2.14 -1.58
N PHE A 102 -6.33 2.36 -1.52
CA PHE A 102 -7.14 2.69 -2.68
C PHE A 102 -6.56 3.91 -3.42
N LYS A 103 -6.77 3.98 -4.73
CA LYS A 103 -6.31 5.10 -5.55
C LYS A 103 -7.47 6.03 -5.84
N LEU A 104 -7.23 7.34 -5.74
CA LEU A 104 -8.26 8.36 -5.93
C LEU A 104 -8.98 8.22 -7.29
N HIS A 105 -8.22 7.99 -8.36
CA HIS A 105 -8.77 7.81 -9.72
C HIS A 105 -9.51 6.48 -9.92
N GLN A 106 -9.20 5.45 -9.12
CA GLN A 106 -9.79 4.12 -9.27
C GLN A 106 -11.08 3.98 -8.48
N ASP A 107 -11.07 4.44 -7.23
CA ASP A 107 -12.18 4.31 -6.29
C ASP A 107 -12.14 5.47 -5.29
N PRO A 108 -12.71 6.64 -5.66
CA PRO A 108 -12.63 7.85 -4.83
C PRO A 108 -13.39 7.68 -3.51
N GLU A 109 -14.53 7.00 -3.51
CA GLU A 109 -15.34 6.76 -2.32
C GLU A 109 -14.55 5.97 -1.28
N ASN A 110 -13.97 4.82 -1.68
CA ASN A 110 -13.18 4.03 -0.75
C ASN A 110 -11.84 4.68 -0.39
N TYR A 111 -11.26 5.50 -1.28
CA TYR A 111 -10.10 6.30 -0.97
C TYR A 111 -10.39 7.26 0.20
N TYR A 112 -11.39 8.13 0.07
CA TYR A 112 -11.74 9.09 1.13
C TYR A 112 -12.13 8.38 2.42
N ARG A 113 -12.94 7.32 2.33
CA ARG A 113 -13.30 6.48 3.49
C ARG A 113 -12.07 5.91 4.20
N GLU A 114 -11.12 5.34 3.47
CA GLU A 114 -9.89 4.77 4.02
C GLU A 114 -9.01 5.84 4.68
N GLN A 115 -8.86 7.02 4.05
CA GLN A 115 -8.11 8.13 4.61
C GLN A 115 -8.71 8.62 5.93
N LEU A 116 -10.03 8.82 5.97
CA LEU A 116 -10.75 9.21 7.18
C LEU A 116 -10.62 8.15 8.28
N MET A 117 -10.77 6.87 7.93
CA MET A 117 -10.68 5.77 8.86
C MET A 117 -9.29 5.65 9.52
N LEU A 118 -8.21 5.84 8.77
CA LEU A 118 -6.85 5.64 9.28
C LEU A 118 -6.30 6.86 10.00
N PHE A 119 -6.49 8.06 9.44
CA PHE A 119 -5.74 9.25 9.82
C PHE A 119 -6.55 10.28 10.62
N LEU A 120 -7.88 10.20 10.61
CA LEU A 120 -8.73 11.02 11.47
C LEU A 120 -9.09 10.26 12.77
N PRO A 121 -9.13 10.92 13.94
CA PRO A 121 -9.66 10.30 15.15
C PRO A 121 -11.18 10.14 15.11
N TRP A 122 -11.70 8.93 15.33
CA TRP A 122 -13.14 8.63 15.34
C TRP A 122 -13.50 7.65 16.47
N ILE A 123 -14.75 7.64 16.93
CA ILE A 123 -15.20 6.75 18.03
C ILE A 123 -16.21 5.72 17.53
N ASN A 124 -17.19 6.16 16.74
CA ASN A 124 -18.25 5.30 16.23
C ASN A 124 -18.09 5.14 14.72
N GLU A 125 -17.89 3.92 14.25
CA GLU A 125 -17.71 3.65 12.82
C GLU A 125 -18.97 4.01 12.01
N GLU A 126 -20.16 3.67 12.51
CA GLU A 126 -21.40 3.90 11.78
C GLU A 126 -21.69 5.39 11.60
N GLU A 127 -21.57 6.16 12.67
CA GLU A 127 -21.88 7.60 12.66
C GLU A 127 -20.74 8.47 12.12
N ASN A 128 -19.47 8.08 12.33
CA ASN A 128 -18.34 8.93 11.95
C ASN A 128 -17.68 8.52 10.63
N LEU A 129 -17.98 7.34 10.09
CA LEU A 129 -17.36 6.86 8.86
C LEU A 129 -18.35 6.31 7.84
N ILE A 130 -19.47 5.67 8.22
CA ILE A 130 -20.39 5.07 7.25
C ILE A 130 -21.45 6.07 6.79
N ASN A 131 -22.11 6.76 7.71
CA ASN A 131 -23.26 7.63 7.42
C ASN A 131 -22.87 9.10 7.14
N ILE A 132 -21.66 9.34 6.62
CA ILE A 132 -21.14 10.68 6.33
C ILE A 132 -20.79 10.83 4.85
N ASN A 133 -20.81 12.07 4.35
CA ASN A 133 -20.20 12.37 3.06
C ASN A 133 -18.66 12.35 3.22
N HIS A 134 -18.00 11.33 2.66
CA HIS A 134 -16.56 11.15 2.82
C HIS A 134 -15.75 12.27 2.16
N GLU A 135 -16.19 12.75 1.00
CA GLU A 135 -15.46 13.76 0.21
C GLU A 135 -15.45 15.11 0.93
N GLU A 136 -16.62 15.62 1.33
CA GLU A 136 -16.73 16.89 2.06
C GLU A 136 -15.98 16.86 3.40
N THR A 137 -16.08 15.74 4.12
CA THR A 137 -15.40 15.57 5.40
C THR A 137 -13.88 15.49 5.22
N PHE A 138 -13.42 14.82 4.15
CA PHE A 138 -12.02 14.77 3.81
C PHE A 138 -11.48 16.16 3.49
N GLU A 139 -12.16 16.94 2.66
CA GLU A 139 -11.70 18.28 2.28
C GLU A 139 -11.62 19.21 3.50
N LEU A 140 -12.55 19.09 4.46
CA LEU A 140 -12.51 19.84 5.72
C LEU A 140 -11.28 19.52 6.59
N TYR A 141 -10.81 18.27 6.59
CA TYR A 141 -9.71 17.79 7.43
C TYR A 141 -8.45 17.41 6.64
N LYS A 142 -8.35 17.85 5.40
CA LYS A 142 -7.32 17.46 4.43
C LYS A 142 -5.90 17.65 4.96
N ASP A 143 -5.60 18.83 5.50
CA ASP A 143 -4.28 19.15 6.04
C ASP A 143 -3.87 18.22 7.19
N LEU A 144 -4.82 17.95 8.10
CA LEU A 144 -4.60 17.07 9.25
C LEU A 144 -4.33 15.63 8.79
N ILE A 145 -5.11 15.15 7.83
CA ILE A 145 -4.97 13.80 7.26
C ILE A 145 -3.64 13.67 6.53
N GLN A 146 -3.27 14.63 5.69
CA GLN A 146 -2.00 14.62 4.97
C GLN A 146 -0.81 14.67 5.92
N GLN A 147 -0.86 15.51 6.95
CA GLN A 147 0.16 15.55 7.99
C GLN A 147 0.33 14.17 8.65
N LYS A 148 -0.77 13.55 9.06
CA LYS A 148 -0.74 12.22 9.70
C LYS A 148 -0.28 11.13 8.75
N ARG A 149 -0.72 11.17 7.49
CA ARG A 149 -0.31 10.23 6.45
C ARG A 149 1.19 10.26 6.19
N SER A 150 1.79 11.45 6.20
CA SER A 150 3.24 11.62 6.00
C SER A 150 4.11 10.92 7.06
N GLU A 151 3.56 10.63 8.26
CA GLU A 151 4.27 9.87 9.29
C GLU A 151 4.40 8.37 8.96
N TYR A 152 3.55 7.86 8.06
CA TYR A 152 3.43 6.44 7.73
C TYR A 152 3.77 6.10 6.29
N VAL A 153 3.58 7.05 5.37
CA VAL A 153 3.87 6.88 3.95
C VAL A 153 5.18 7.57 3.62
N HIS A 154 6.08 6.82 2.97
CA HIS A 154 7.39 7.34 2.59
C HIS A 154 7.24 8.44 1.53
N ARG A 155 8.13 9.44 1.58
CA ARG A 155 8.08 10.63 0.73
C ARG A 155 8.04 10.29 -0.77
N GLU A 156 8.84 9.33 -1.21
CA GLU A 156 8.90 8.90 -2.62
C GLU A 156 7.57 8.32 -3.12
N ALA A 157 6.83 7.62 -2.25
CA ALA A 157 5.52 7.07 -2.60
C ALA A 157 4.45 8.18 -2.74
N ASN A 158 4.58 9.26 -1.96
CA ASN A 158 3.72 10.44 -2.11
C ASN A 158 4.04 11.21 -3.40
N GLU A 159 5.32 11.39 -3.72
CA GLU A 159 5.75 12.11 -4.92
C GLU A 159 5.27 11.40 -6.20
N PHE A 160 5.31 10.06 -6.23
CA PHE A 160 4.77 9.29 -7.34
C PHE A 160 3.25 9.44 -7.48
N GLU A 161 2.52 9.42 -6.37
CA GLU A 161 1.06 9.57 -6.37
C GLU A 161 0.64 10.96 -6.85
N GLN A 162 1.35 12.00 -6.41
CA GLN A 162 1.13 13.38 -6.85
C GLN A 162 1.44 13.57 -8.34
N ALA A 163 2.56 13.01 -8.82
CA ALA A 163 2.92 13.07 -10.24
C ALA A 163 1.92 12.31 -11.13
N PHE A 164 1.32 11.24 -10.60
CA PHE A 164 0.28 10.48 -11.29
C PHE A 164 -1.03 11.26 -11.37
N GLU A 165 -1.48 11.87 -10.27
CA GLU A 165 -2.66 12.75 -10.24
C GLU A 165 -2.54 13.87 -11.27
N ASP A 166 -1.40 14.58 -11.29
CA ASP A 166 -1.11 15.66 -12.24
C ASP A 166 -1.19 15.20 -13.71
N HIS A 167 -0.83 13.94 -14.01
CA HIS A 167 -0.92 13.39 -15.37
C HIS A 167 -2.36 13.08 -15.75
N THR A 168 -3.13 12.46 -14.85
CA THR A 168 -4.57 12.18 -15.08
C THR A 168 -5.40 13.45 -15.24
N GLU A 169 -5.11 14.51 -14.48
CA GLU A 169 -5.79 15.80 -14.65
C GLU A 169 -5.50 16.42 -16.02
N ARG A 170 -4.25 16.33 -16.49
CA ARG A 170 -3.86 16.80 -17.84
C ARG A 170 -4.50 15.98 -18.96
N GLU A 171 -4.71 14.67 -18.80
CA GLU A 171 -5.40 13.88 -19.84
C GLU A 171 -6.89 14.23 -19.92
N ASN A 172 -7.54 14.53 -18.79
CA ASN A 172 -8.94 14.96 -18.78
C ASN A 172 -9.14 16.39 -19.35
N GLU A 173 -8.15 17.28 -19.24
CA GLU A 173 -8.17 18.60 -19.89
C GLU A 173 -7.85 18.54 -21.39
N ASN A 174 -7.20 17.46 -21.85
CA ASN A 174 -6.88 17.21 -23.26
C ASN A 174 -7.95 16.35 -23.96
N ASP A 175 -9.23 16.54 -23.66
CA ASP A 175 -10.33 16.28 -24.60
C ASP A 175 -10.22 17.27 -25.78
N ILE A 176 -9.11 17.20 -26.50
CA ILE A 176 -8.91 17.83 -27.79
C ILE A 176 -9.79 17.01 -28.74
N ASP A 177 -10.91 17.63 -29.11
CA ASP A 177 -11.82 17.25 -30.19
C ASP A 177 -11.07 16.43 -31.27
N ASP A 178 -11.19 15.10 -31.22
CA ASP A 178 -10.57 14.08 -32.09
C ASP A 178 -11.11 14.14 -33.54
N LYS A 179 -11.52 15.34 -33.98
CA LYS A 179 -12.11 15.61 -35.28
C LYS A 179 -11.27 16.54 -36.15
N ASN A 180 -10.20 17.14 -35.62
CA ASN A 180 -9.35 18.08 -36.35
C ASN A 180 -7.84 17.80 -36.23
N ILE A 181 -7.45 16.55 -35.96
CA ILE A 181 -6.08 16.13 -36.28
C ILE A 181 -6.07 15.84 -37.78
N GLU A 182 -5.66 16.84 -38.57
CA GLU A 182 -5.22 16.61 -39.94
C GLU A 182 -3.98 15.70 -39.82
N TYR A 183 -4.17 14.40 -40.03
CA TYR A 183 -3.06 13.45 -40.11
C TYR A 183 -2.16 13.91 -41.25
N ASP A 184 -1.02 14.51 -40.91
CA ASP A 184 0.05 14.69 -41.89
C ASP A 184 0.46 13.28 -42.31
N GLU A 185 0.18 12.91 -43.56
CA GLU A 185 0.44 11.57 -44.12
C GLU A 185 1.95 11.32 -44.33
N ASP A 186 2.81 11.91 -43.52
CA ASP A 186 4.22 11.56 -43.47
C ASP A 186 4.38 10.23 -42.73
N LYS A 187 4.20 9.15 -43.49
CA LYS A 187 4.41 7.73 -43.12
C LYS A 187 5.83 7.41 -42.62
N ASN A 188 6.67 8.42 -42.41
CA ASN A 188 8.06 8.33 -42.02
C ASN A 188 8.33 8.71 -40.55
N GLU A 189 7.36 9.24 -39.80
CA GLU A 189 7.61 9.65 -38.40
C GLU A 189 7.78 8.45 -37.43
N PHE A 190 7.33 7.25 -37.83
CA PHE A 190 7.52 6.00 -37.08
C PHE A 190 8.65 5.09 -37.62
N LEU A 191 9.43 5.55 -38.61
CA LEU A 191 10.54 4.79 -39.22
C LEU A 191 11.86 4.86 -38.40
N ILE A 192 11.77 4.89 -37.07
CA ILE A 192 12.95 4.81 -36.15
C ILE A 192 13.59 3.40 -36.15
N TYR A 193 13.03 2.46 -36.91
CA TYR A 193 13.55 1.10 -37.06
C TYR A 193 14.00 0.75 -38.49
N GLU A 194 14.52 1.72 -39.26
CA GLU A 194 15.42 1.33 -40.34
C GLU A 194 16.74 0.84 -39.75
N ILE A 195 17.03 -0.42 -40.01
CA ILE A 195 18.28 -1.12 -39.69
C ILE A 195 19.38 -0.52 -40.59
N GLY A 196 19.82 0.68 -40.26
CA GLY A 196 21.05 1.30 -40.72
C GLY A 196 21.98 1.45 -39.53
N ASN A 197 23.29 1.31 -39.74
CA ASN A 197 24.30 1.51 -38.70
C ASN A 197 24.23 2.94 -38.14
N ASN A 198 23.41 3.15 -37.12
CA ASN A 198 23.37 4.38 -36.35
C ASN A 198 24.46 4.31 -35.27
N GLU A 199 25.71 4.53 -35.69
CA GLU A 199 26.81 4.87 -34.78
C GLU A 199 26.77 6.34 -34.33
N GLY A 200 25.62 7.02 -34.50
CA GLY A 200 25.39 8.37 -34.03
C GLY A 200 24.74 8.37 -32.65
N ASP A 201 25.53 8.59 -31.61
CA ASP A 201 25.01 8.88 -30.27
C ASP A 201 24.39 10.28 -30.27
N ILE A 202 23.06 10.34 -30.16
CA ILE A 202 22.26 11.59 -30.17
C ILE A 202 22.71 12.53 -29.03
N PHE A 203 23.16 11.99 -27.90
CA PHE A 203 23.63 12.81 -26.77
C PHE A 203 24.96 13.50 -27.06
N VAL A 204 25.85 12.83 -27.81
CA VAL A 204 27.11 13.42 -28.29
C VAL A 204 26.82 14.53 -29.30
N GLN A 205 25.82 14.35 -30.17
CA GLN A 205 25.43 15.33 -31.19
C GLN A 205 24.73 16.57 -30.60
N MET A 206 24.05 16.44 -29.45
CA MET A 206 23.49 17.56 -28.69
C MET A 206 24.48 18.22 -27.70
N GLY A 207 25.73 17.76 -27.64
CA GLY A 207 26.76 18.35 -26.78
C GLY A 207 26.60 18.05 -25.28
N ILE A 208 25.79 17.05 -24.93
CA ILE A 208 25.52 16.66 -23.54
C ILE A 208 26.42 15.49 -23.19
N ASN A 209 27.52 15.78 -22.47
CA ASN A 209 28.49 14.76 -22.07
C ASN A 209 28.05 14.08 -20.77
N THR A 210 27.07 13.18 -20.85
CA THR A 210 26.69 12.30 -19.73
C THR A 210 27.44 10.98 -19.87
N ARG A 211 28.37 10.72 -18.96
CA ARG A 211 28.88 9.35 -18.72
C ARG A 211 27.72 8.52 -18.17
N THR A 212 26.95 7.89 -19.04
CA THR A 212 25.96 6.90 -18.64
C THR A 212 26.65 5.56 -18.40
N GLU A 213 26.30 4.92 -17.29
CA GLU A 213 26.72 3.55 -16.99
C GLU A 213 26.28 2.63 -18.14
N LYS A 214 27.12 1.66 -18.49
CA LYS A 214 26.89 0.76 -19.62
C LYS A 214 25.60 -0.03 -19.39
N ILE A 215 24.51 0.42 -20.01
CA ILE A 215 23.28 -0.34 -20.11
C ILE A 215 23.59 -1.57 -20.97
N GLU A 216 23.64 -2.75 -20.35
CA GLU A 216 23.73 -4.01 -21.07
C GLU A 216 22.45 -4.17 -21.92
N HIS A 217 22.58 -3.84 -23.21
CA HIS A 217 21.51 -4.03 -24.16
C HIS A 217 21.36 -5.53 -24.43
N PHE A 218 20.27 -6.10 -23.92
CA PHE A 218 19.84 -7.44 -24.30
C PHE A 218 19.33 -7.42 -25.73
N ASN A 219 20.16 -7.87 -26.66
CA ASN A 219 19.72 -8.11 -28.03
C ASN A 219 18.71 -9.25 -28.02
N VAL A 220 17.46 -8.94 -28.35
CA VAL A 220 16.42 -9.96 -28.52
C VAL A 220 16.87 -10.94 -29.61
N PRO A 221 16.79 -12.27 -29.38
CA PRO A 221 17.16 -13.24 -30.39
C PRO A 221 16.41 -12.99 -31.70
N LYS A 222 17.13 -13.03 -32.83
CA LYS A 222 16.53 -12.83 -34.15
C LYS A 222 15.49 -13.92 -34.41
N ILE A 223 14.21 -13.52 -34.42
CA ILE A 223 13.10 -14.42 -34.73
C ILE A 223 13.24 -14.86 -36.19
N ILE A 224 13.29 -16.17 -36.41
CA ILE A 224 13.38 -16.75 -37.75
C ILE A 224 11.94 -16.94 -38.27
N PRO A 225 11.61 -16.52 -39.50
CA PRO A 225 10.30 -16.77 -40.08
C PRO A 225 9.96 -18.27 -40.15
N ASP A 226 8.70 -18.63 -39.89
CA ASP A 226 8.23 -20.02 -39.80
C ASP A 226 8.59 -20.87 -41.02
N THR A 227 8.53 -20.29 -42.22
CA THR A 227 8.89 -20.98 -43.47
C THR A 227 10.34 -21.45 -43.48
N LYS A 228 11.26 -20.64 -42.92
CA LYS A 228 12.69 -20.94 -42.83
C LYS A 228 12.97 -21.92 -41.69
N TYR A 229 12.28 -21.79 -40.56
CA TYR A 229 12.36 -22.73 -39.45
C TYR A 229 11.89 -24.15 -39.84
N GLN A 230 10.73 -24.24 -40.51
CA GLN A 230 10.19 -25.53 -40.97
C GLN A 230 11.09 -26.20 -42.00
N ARG A 231 11.75 -25.43 -42.88
CA ARG A 231 12.72 -25.95 -43.86
C ARG A 231 13.95 -26.53 -43.15
N MET A 232 14.43 -25.85 -42.12
CA MET A 232 15.53 -26.32 -41.28
C MET A 232 15.17 -27.64 -40.59
N MET A 233 14.01 -27.72 -39.94
CA MET A 233 13.54 -28.95 -39.28
C MET A 233 13.39 -30.13 -40.23
N ARG A 234 12.97 -29.87 -41.48
CA ARG A 234 12.87 -30.91 -42.51
C ARG A 234 14.23 -31.44 -42.95
N SER A 235 15.27 -30.61 -42.94
CA SER A 235 16.64 -31.00 -43.31
C SER A 235 17.42 -31.76 -42.23
N LEU A 236 16.92 -31.83 -40.99
CA LEU A 236 17.60 -32.53 -39.90
C LEU A 236 17.47 -34.05 -40.02
N ASN A 237 18.56 -34.76 -39.71
CA ASN A 237 18.57 -36.22 -39.66
C ASN A 237 17.89 -36.75 -38.38
N TYR A 238 17.67 -38.07 -38.32
CA TYR A 238 16.91 -38.70 -37.24
C TYR A 238 17.46 -38.43 -35.83
N SER A 239 18.79 -38.46 -35.68
CA SER A 239 19.45 -38.23 -34.39
C SER A 239 19.33 -36.78 -33.92
N GLN A 240 19.28 -35.82 -34.85
CA GLN A 240 19.15 -34.39 -34.53
C GLN A 240 17.72 -34.03 -34.10
N ARG A 241 16.70 -34.60 -34.77
CA ARG A 241 15.29 -34.35 -34.41
C ARG A 241 14.89 -34.85 -33.01
N LYS A 242 15.65 -35.77 -32.42
CA LYS A 242 15.34 -36.33 -31.09
C LYS A 242 15.67 -35.36 -29.94
N TYR A 243 16.51 -34.35 -30.18
CA TYR A 243 17.03 -33.43 -29.15
C TYR A 243 16.86 -31.94 -29.49
N THR A 244 16.02 -31.61 -30.48
CA THR A 244 15.57 -30.24 -30.79
C THR A 244 14.11 -30.10 -30.43
#